data_AF-A0A6M8W6W2-F1
#
_entry.id   AF-A0A6M8W6W2-F1
#
_cell.length_a   1.000
_cell.length_b   1.000
_cell.length_c   1.000
_cell.angle_alpha   90.00
_cell.angle_beta   90.00
_cell.angle_gamma   90.00
#
_symmetry.space_group_name_H-M   'P 1'
#
loop_
_entity.id
_entity.type
_entity.pdbx_description
1 polymer ?
#
loop_
_entity_poly.entity_id
_entity_poly.type
_entity_poly.pdbx_seq_one_letter_code
_entity_poly.pdbx_strand_id
1 'polypeptide(L)'
;MTEKADKSAEATPRPRDDAHTLTLPGDPATNKAAARKLHGPGLGGMVYGNAVAHRMKLLCGGFDVGDSGCNYIADLLERMAPRDPLEEMLVVQAALAHARVLHLTEHANRQERLESIRTVNECADRASNTYRRLMLALREYRKPPRSGDTFTAIRQANIAGQQVVQNGEISGSRNATNEQGSKPPEAPQALPADPGGVDVLARLSRPREAVGGVHRAEDARGQGPKPDERPPPR
;
A
#
# COMPACT_ATOMS: atom_id res chain seq x y z
N MET A 1 70.45 26.57 -8.36
CA MET A 1 70.30 25.54 -9.40
C MET A 1 69.67 24.33 -8.74
N THR A 2 68.35 24.24 -8.78
CA THR A 2 67.58 23.12 -8.21
C THR A 2 66.55 22.72 -9.25
N GLU A 3 66.85 21.59 -9.88
CA GLU A 3 66.15 20.98 -11.00
C GLU A 3 64.86 20.32 -10.50
N LYS A 4 63.71 20.86 -10.92
CA LYS A 4 62.39 20.24 -10.68
C LYS A 4 62.17 19.17 -11.73
N ALA A 5 62.32 17.90 -11.35
CA ALA A 5 61.90 16.77 -12.16
C ALA A 5 60.39 16.59 -12.07
N ASP A 6 59.73 16.81 -13.20
CA ASP A 6 58.30 16.64 -13.43
C ASP A 6 57.97 15.14 -13.51
N LYS A 7 57.20 14.64 -12.54
CA LYS A 7 56.86 13.21 -12.39
C LYS A 7 55.43 13.01 -12.86
N SER A 8 55.23 13.08 -14.17
CA SER A 8 53.98 12.71 -14.83
C SER A 8 53.87 11.18 -14.87
N ALA A 9 53.16 10.62 -13.89
CA ALA A 9 52.83 9.21 -13.85
C ALA A 9 51.75 8.90 -14.89
N GLU A 10 52.17 8.23 -15.97
CA GLU A 10 51.33 7.69 -17.03
C GLU A 10 50.35 6.66 -16.45
N ALA A 11 49.08 7.07 -16.32
CA ALA A 11 48.02 6.23 -15.78
C ALA A 11 47.66 5.13 -16.80
N THR A 12 48.08 3.90 -16.51
CA THR A 12 47.74 2.72 -17.31
C THR A 12 46.22 2.52 -17.32
N PRO A 13 45.55 2.54 -18.50
CA PRO A 13 44.12 2.33 -18.58
C PRO A 13 43.77 0.92 -18.10
N ARG A 14 42.93 0.83 -17.06
CA ARG A 14 42.44 -0.46 -16.58
C ARG A 14 41.66 -1.16 -17.71
N PRO A 15 41.87 -2.46 -17.95
CA PRO A 15 41.08 -3.21 -18.91
C PRO A 15 39.60 -3.07 -18.50
N ARG A 16 38.76 -2.61 -19.44
CA ARG A 16 37.31 -2.64 -19.27
C ARG A 16 36.94 -4.12 -19.26
N ASP A 17 36.46 -4.61 -18.11
CA ASP A 17 35.84 -5.94 -18.02
C ASP A 17 34.86 -6.09 -19.18
N ASP A 18 35.15 -7.07 -20.04
CA ASP A 18 34.35 -7.37 -21.22
C ASP A 18 32.91 -7.59 -20.78
N ALA A 19 32.05 -6.63 -21.13
CA ALA A 19 30.67 -6.60 -20.74
C ALA A 19 30.02 -7.94 -21.07
N HIS A 20 29.65 -8.70 -20.04
CA HIS A 20 28.89 -9.95 -20.16
C HIS A 20 27.60 -9.66 -20.93
N THR A 21 27.68 -9.84 -22.25
CA THR A 21 26.56 -9.62 -23.15
C THR A 21 25.69 -10.85 -23.04
N LEU A 22 24.68 -10.77 -22.18
CA LEU A 22 23.74 -11.84 -21.94
C LEU A 22 22.80 -11.94 -23.15
N THR A 23 23.12 -12.80 -24.11
CA THR A 23 22.25 -13.10 -25.25
C THR A 23 21.09 -13.95 -24.76
N LEU A 24 19.90 -13.36 -24.69
CA LEU A 24 18.67 -14.12 -24.44
C LEU A 24 18.37 -15.02 -25.66
N PRO A 25 18.06 -16.30 -25.44
CA PRO A 25 17.65 -17.18 -26.52
C PRO A 25 16.30 -16.72 -27.09
N GLY A 26 16.19 -16.67 -28.42
CA GLY A 26 14.95 -16.43 -29.14
C GLY A 26 14.80 -15.05 -29.78
N ASP A 27 13.86 -14.95 -30.71
CA ASP A 27 13.50 -13.69 -31.36
C ASP A 27 12.90 -12.71 -30.32
N PRO A 28 13.38 -11.45 -30.24
CA PRO A 28 12.90 -10.46 -29.29
C PRO A 28 11.40 -10.19 -29.39
N ALA A 29 10.79 -10.30 -30.58
CA ALA A 29 9.34 -10.10 -30.72
C ALA A 29 8.55 -11.24 -30.05
N THR A 30 8.99 -12.48 -30.25
CA THR A 30 8.44 -13.67 -29.58
C THR A 30 8.57 -13.58 -28.05
N ASN A 31 9.75 -13.18 -27.56
CA ASN A 31 9.99 -13.01 -26.12
C ASN A 31 9.11 -11.91 -25.50
N LYS A 32 8.89 -10.81 -26.23
CA LYS A 32 7.99 -9.72 -25.80
C LYS A 32 6.53 -10.18 -25.74
N ALA A 33 6.06 -10.95 -26.72
CA ALA A 33 4.71 -11.49 -26.72
C ALA A 33 4.50 -12.49 -25.57
N ALA A 34 5.47 -13.36 -25.31
CA ALA A 34 5.44 -14.29 -24.19
C ALA A 34 5.43 -13.57 -22.84
N ALA A 35 6.27 -12.54 -22.66
CA ALA A 35 6.28 -11.71 -21.46
C ALA A 35 4.93 -11.03 -21.24
N ARG A 36 4.30 -10.49 -22.28
CA ARG A 36 2.97 -9.87 -22.18
C ARG A 36 1.90 -10.88 -21.76
N LYS A 37 1.91 -12.09 -22.34
CA LYS A 37 0.95 -13.15 -21.97
C LYS A 37 1.15 -13.60 -20.52
N LEU A 38 2.40 -13.74 -20.09
CA LEU A 38 2.74 -14.16 -18.72
C LEU A 38 2.39 -13.08 -17.69
N HIS A 39 2.78 -11.83 -17.92
CA HIS A 39 2.61 -10.75 -16.94
C HIS A 39 1.24 -10.07 -16.99
N GLY A 40 0.52 -10.16 -18.11
CA GLY A 40 -0.87 -9.70 -18.24
C GLY A 40 -1.83 -10.75 -17.66
N PRO A 41 -2.52 -11.54 -18.49
CA PRO A 41 -3.54 -12.47 -18.01
C PRO A 41 -2.97 -13.68 -17.24
N GLY A 42 -1.73 -14.11 -17.52
CA GLY A 42 -1.17 -15.32 -16.92
C GLY A 42 -1.00 -15.22 -15.40
N LEU A 43 -0.17 -14.29 -14.93
CA LEU A 43 0.16 -14.12 -13.52
C LEU A 43 -1.07 -13.68 -12.72
N GLY A 44 -1.81 -12.69 -13.24
CA GLY A 44 -3.08 -12.25 -12.64
C GLY A 44 -4.07 -13.40 -12.53
N GLY A 45 -4.22 -14.17 -13.60
CA GLY A 45 -5.12 -15.32 -13.70
C GLY A 45 -4.77 -16.45 -12.75
N MET A 46 -3.49 -16.80 -12.62
CA MET A 46 -3.03 -17.82 -11.68
C MET A 46 -3.29 -17.42 -10.22
N VAL A 47 -2.97 -16.17 -9.84
CA VAL A 47 -3.18 -15.71 -8.46
C VAL A 47 -4.68 -15.58 -8.14
N TYR A 48 -5.45 -15.00 -9.07
CA TYR A 48 -6.91 -14.89 -8.93
C TYR A 48 -7.58 -16.26 -8.87
N GLY A 49 -7.20 -17.14 -9.79
CA GLY A 49 -7.64 -18.53 -9.88
C GLY A 49 -7.37 -19.26 -8.57
N ASN A 50 -6.15 -19.23 -8.04
CA ASN A 50 -5.81 -19.86 -6.76
C ASN A 50 -6.67 -19.33 -5.59
N ALA A 51 -6.94 -18.03 -5.54
CA ALA A 51 -7.75 -17.43 -4.49
C ALA A 51 -9.23 -17.88 -4.55
N VAL A 52 -9.78 -18.09 -5.75
CA VAL A 52 -11.21 -18.45 -5.96
C VAL A 52 -11.42 -19.96 -6.07
N ALA A 53 -10.47 -20.70 -6.65
CA ALA A 53 -10.60 -22.11 -6.99
C ALA A 53 -10.81 -23.01 -5.78
N HIS A 54 -10.07 -22.76 -4.70
CA HIS A 54 -10.25 -23.49 -3.46
C HIS A 54 -11.70 -23.37 -2.96
N ARG A 55 -12.34 -22.22 -3.15
CA ARG A 55 -13.73 -22.00 -2.72
C ARG A 55 -14.74 -22.63 -3.66
N MET A 56 -14.57 -22.46 -4.97
CA MET A 56 -15.52 -23.00 -5.93
C MET A 56 -15.53 -24.54 -5.91
N LYS A 57 -14.38 -25.16 -5.64
CA LYS A 57 -14.29 -26.61 -5.39
C LYS A 57 -15.13 -27.06 -4.19
N LEU A 58 -15.15 -26.28 -3.11
CA LEU A 58 -15.92 -26.57 -1.89
C LEU A 58 -17.43 -26.34 -2.07
N LEU A 59 -17.82 -25.30 -2.80
CA LEU A 59 -19.24 -24.93 -2.99
C LEU A 59 -19.93 -25.74 -4.08
N CYS A 60 -19.23 -26.00 -5.18
CA CYS A 60 -19.83 -26.56 -6.40
C CYS A 60 -19.50 -28.04 -6.60
N GLY A 61 -19.04 -28.74 -5.56
CA GLY A 61 -18.90 -30.20 -5.58
C GLY A 61 -17.89 -30.73 -6.60
N GLY A 62 -16.71 -30.09 -6.70
CA GLY A 62 -15.64 -30.58 -7.59
C GLY A 62 -15.67 -30.02 -9.01
N PHE A 63 -16.33 -28.88 -9.25
CA PHE A 63 -16.14 -28.12 -10.48
C PHE A 63 -14.63 -27.87 -10.70
N ASP A 64 -14.09 -28.34 -11.82
CA ASP A 64 -12.70 -28.07 -12.17
C ASP A 64 -12.59 -26.60 -12.54
N VAL A 65 -11.93 -25.85 -11.65
CA VAL A 65 -11.76 -24.41 -11.80
C VAL A 65 -10.61 -24.10 -12.77
N GLY A 66 -9.84 -25.12 -13.21
CA GLY A 66 -8.84 -25.09 -14.29
C GLY A 66 -8.30 -23.70 -14.66
N ASP A 67 -8.48 -23.33 -15.92
CA ASP A 67 -8.08 -22.02 -16.46
C ASP A 67 -9.09 -20.89 -16.14
N SER A 68 -10.06 -21.08 -15.24
CA SER A 68 -11.13 -20.09 -15.02
C SER A 68 -10.60 -18.76 -14.49
N GLY A 69 -9.51 -18.78 -13.72
CA GLY A 69 -8.84 -17.55 -13.26
C GLY A 69 -8.23 -16.76 -14.41
N CYS A 70 -7.52 -17.45 -15.31
CA CYS A 70 -6.96 -16.87 -16.53
C CYS A 70 -8.06 -16.35 -17.46
N ASN A 71 -9.12 -17.13 -17.66
CA ASN A 71 -10.27 -16.73 -18.48
C ASN A 71 -10.99 -15.51 -17.90
N TYR A 72 -11.16 -15.46 -16.57
CA TYR A 72 -11.76 -14.30 -15.90
C TYR A 72 -10.90 -13.04 -16.07
N ILE A 73 -9.59 -13.12 -15.88
CA ILE A 73 -8.71 -11.95 -16.05
C ILE A 73 -8.65 -11.54 -17.52
N ALA A 74 -8.62 -12.49 -18.46
CA ALA A 74 -8.67 -12.18 -19.89
C ALA A 74 -9.98 -11.45 -20.28
N ASP A 75 -11.13 -11.96 -19.85
CA ASP A 75 -12.44 -11.33 -20.06
C ASP A 75 -12.52 -9.96 -19.37
N LEU A 76 -11.98 -9.82 -18.15
CA LEU A 76 -11.92 -8.54 -17.46
C LEU A 76 -11.08 -7.52 -18.23
N LEU A 77 -9.90 -7.91 -18.72
CA LEU A 77 -9.04 -7.04 -19.52
C LEU A 77 -9.70 -6.66 -20.85
N GLU A 78 -10.40 -7.60 -21.49
CA GLU A 78 -11.17 -7.35 -22.71
C GLU A 78 -12.29 -6.32 -22.46
N ARG A 79 -13.10 -6.50 -21.41
CA ARG A 79 -14.19 -5.57 -21.06
C ARG A 79 -13.70 -4.20 -20.61
N MET A 80 -12.59 -4.17 -19.87
CA MET A 80 -12.03 -2.91 -19.38
C MET A 80 -11.31 -2.15 -20.49
N ALA A 81 -10.80 -2.83 -21.52
CA ALA A 81 -10.11 -2.25 -22.65
C ALA A 81 -9.04 -1.20 -22.25
N PRO A 82 -8.00 -1.60 -21.50
CA PRO A 82 -6.95 -0.69 -21.07
C PRO A 82 -6.24 -0.04 -22.27
N ARG A 83 -5.96 1.26 -22.18
CA ARG A 83 -5.36 2.05 -23.27
C ARG A 83 -3.86 1.86 -23.39
N ASP A 84 -3.21 1.52 -22.27
CA ASP A 84 -1.76 1.38 -22.16
C ASP A 84 -1.38 0.33 -21.08
N PRO A 85 -0.10 -0.07 -21.00
CA PRO A 85 0.35 -1.08 -20.05
C PRO A 85 0.20 -0.70 -18.56
N LEU A 86 0.21 0.60 -18.24
CA LEU A 86 0.06 1.07 -16.86
C LEU A 86 -1.39 0.87 -16.40
N GLU A 87 -2.34 1.18 -17.29
CA GLU A 87 -3.76 0.90 -17.07
C GLU A 87 -4.05 -0.60 -16.96
N GLU A 88 -3.44 -1.42 -17.82
CA GLU A 88 -3.52 -2.90 -17.76
C GLU A 88 -3.09 -3.41 -16.38
N MET A 89 -1.93 -2.92 -15.88
CA MET A 89 -1.42 -3.28 -14.56
C MET A 89 -2.36 -2.86 -13.43
N LEU A 90 -2.93 -1.64 -13.49
CA LEU A 90 -3.90 -1.17 -12.48
C LEU A 90 -5.16 -2.04 -12.44
N VAL A 91 -5.67 -2.47 -13.60
CA VAL A 91 -6.82 -3.37 -13.69
C VAL A 91 -6.50 -4.73 -13.07
N VAL A 92 -5.34 -5.31 -13.39
CA VAL A 92 -4.90 -6.58 -12.78
C VAL A 92 -4.75 -6.45 -11.27
N GLN A 93 -4.12 -5.38 -10.77
CA GLN A 93 -3.99 -5.13 -9.33
C GLN A 93 -5.35 -5.00 -8.64
N ALA A 94 -6.33 -4.32 -9.26
CA ALA A 94 -7.69 -4.24 -8.75
C ALA A 94 -8.35 -5.62 -8.67
N ALA A 95 -8.20 -6.47 -9.69
CA ALA A 95 -8.71 -7.83 -9.67
C ALA A 95 -8.10 -8.68 -8.56
N LEU A 96 -6.79 -8.55 -8.32
CA LEU A 96 -6.10 -9.25 -7.22
C LEU A 96 -6.56 -8.76 -5.84
N ALA A 97 -6.76 -7.45 -5.68
CA ALA A 97 -7.32 -6.89 -4.46
C ALA A 97 -8.75 -7.41 -4.23
N HIS A 98 -9.58 -7.51 -5.27
CA HIS A 98 -10.91 -8.11 -5.20
C HIS A 98 -10.86 -9.59 -4.77
N ALA A 99 -9.97 -10.39 -5.36
CA ALA A 99 -9.78 -11.79 -4.96
C ALA A 99 -9.39 -11.92 -3.47
N ARG A 100 -8.52 -11.02 -2.98
CA ARG A 100 -8.14 -10.97 -1.57
C ARG A 100 -9.32 -10.62 -0.66
N VAL A 101 -10.19 -9.69 -1.07
CA VAL A 101 -11.42 -9.36 -0.32
C VAL A 101 -12.31 -10.60 -0.21
N LEU A 102 -12.58 -11.27 -1.33
CA LEU A 102 -13.37 -12.50 -1.35
C LEU A 102 -12.79 -13.56 -0.41
N HIS A 103 -11.47 -13.77 -0.48
CA HIS A 103 -10.78 -14.73 0.39
C HIS A 103 -10.89 -14.38 1.88
N LEU A 104 -10.69 -13.11 2.26
CA LEU A 104 -10.72 -12.70 3.66
C LEU A 104 -12.14 -12.68 4.25
N THR A 105 -13.14 -12.24 3.48
CA THR A 105 -14.56 -12.30 3.89
C THR A 105 -14.99 -13.75 4.09
N GLU A 106 -14.56 -14.64 3.21
CA GLU A 106 -14.80 -16.07 3.34
C GLU A 106 -14.11 -16.66 4.57
N HIS A 107 -12.84 -16.31 4.78
CA HIS A 107 -12.08 -16.74 5.95
C HIS A 107 -12.72 -16.25 7.26
N ALA A 108 -13.28 -15.03 7.28
CA ALA A 108 -13.99 -14.48 8.43
C ALA A 108 -15.22 -15.31 8.80
N ASN A 109 -15.99 -15.76 7.80
CA ASN A 109 -17.20 -16.56 8.00
C ASN A 109 -16.93 -17.96 8.59
N ARG A 110 -15.68 -18.44 8.53
CA ARG A 110 -15.28 -19.73 9.12
C ARG A 110 -14.65 -19.60 10.51
N GLN A 111 -14.39 -18.38 10.97
CA GLN A 111 -13.80 -18.18 12.29
C GLN A 111 -14.86 -18.42 13.36
N GLU A 112 -14.55 -19.30 14.33
CA GLU A 112 -15.42 -19.54 15.48
C GLU A 112 -15.01 -18.68 16.70
N ARG A 113 -13.73 -18.29 16.75
CA ARG A 113 -13.19 -17.49 17.85
C ARG A 113 -13.46 -16.01 17.61
N LEU A 114 -14.10 -15.35 18.58
CA LEU A 114 -14.47 -13.93 18.51
C LEU A 114 -13.30 -13.01 18.14
N GLU A 115 -12.11 -13.28 18.68
CA GLU A 115 -10.90 -12.49 18.41
C GLU A 115 -10.44 -12.64 16.96
N SER A 116 -10.41 -13.88 16.47
CA SER A 116 -10.08 -14.17 15.08
C SER A 116 -11.11 -13.56 14.13
N ILE A 117 -12.41 -13.61 14.46
CA ILE A 117 -13.47 -12.95 13.69
C ILE A 117 -13.15 -11.46 13.56
N ARG A 118 -12.84 -10.76 14.67
CA ARG A 118 -12.52 -9.32 14.65
C ARG A 118 -11.31 -9.03 13.77
N THR A 119 -10.19 -9.72 14.00
CA THR A 119 -8.94 -9.50 13.26
C THR A 119 -9.10 -9.77 11.75
N VAL A 120 -9.83 -10.81 11.37
CA VAL A 120 -10.02 -11.14 9.94
C VAL A 120 -10.96 -10.14 9.27
N ASN A 121 -12.04 -9.69 9.94
CA ASN A 121 -12.92 -8.64 9.41
C ASN A 121 -12.15 -7.32 9.21
N GLU A 122 -11.32 -6.90 10.17
CA GLU A 122 -10.45 -5.73 10.00
C GLU A 122 -9.49 -5.87 8.81
N CYS A 123 -8.99 -7.08 8.55
CA CYS A 123 -8.18 -7.34 7.36
C CYS A 123 -9.01 -7.25 6.06
N ALA A 124 -10.24 -7.79 6.07
CA ALA A 124 -11.15 -7.73 4.94
C ALA A 124 -11.56 -6.27 4.61
N ASP A 125 -11.80 -5.45 5.61
CA ASP A 125 -12.10 -4.02 5.44
C ASP A 125 -10.91 -3.25 4.86
N ARG A 126 -9.69 -3.53 5.32
CA ARG A 126 -8.45 -2.96 4.75
C ARG A 126 -8.25 -3.37 3.30
N ALA A 127 -8.51 -4.63 2.96
CA ALA A 127 -8.44 -5.11 1.58
C ALA A 127 -9.51 -4.42 0.70
N SER A 128 -10.73 -4.26 1.21
CA SER A 128 -11.84 -3.61 0.51
C SER A 128 -11.56 -2.13 0.25
N ASN A 129 -10.97 -1.44 1.23
CA ASN A 129 -10.50 -0.06 1.06
C ASN A 129 -9.39 0.05 0.02
N THR A 130 -8.49 -0.94 -0.05
CA THR A 130 -7.43 -1.00 -1.07
C THR A 130 -8.04 -1.16 -2.47
N TYR A 131 -8.98 -2.09 -2.63
CA TYR A 131 -9.72 -2.27 -3.89
C TYR A 131 -10.43 -0.97 -4.32
N ARG A 132 -11.14 -0.31 -3.38
CA ARG A 132 -11.79 0.99 -3.64
C ARG A 132 -10.79 2.05 -4.11
N ARG A 133 -9.62 2.15 -3.47
CA ARG A 133 -8.54 3.10 -3.86
C ARG A 133 -8.03 2.81 -5.27
N LEU A 134 -7.83 1.55 -5.64
CA LEU A 134 -7.40 1.16 -6.99
C LEU A 134 -8.45 1.54 -8.05
N MET A 135 -9.74 1.32 -7.77
CA MET A 135 -10.82 1.72 -8.69
C MET A 135 -10.91 3.24 -8.85
N LEU A 136 -10.69 4.01 -7.78
CA LEU A 136 -10.61 5.47 -7.86
C LEU A 136 -9.38 5.93 -8.65
N ALA A 137 -8.22 5.33 -8.40
CA ALA A 137 -7.00 5.62 -9.15
C ALA A 137 -7.19 5.33 -10.65
N LEU A 138 -7.86 4.23 -11.02
CA LEU A 138 -8.18 3.91 -12.41
C LEU A 138 -9.13 4.95 -13.04
N ARG A 139 -10.13 5.42 -12.28
CA ARG A 139 -11.03 6.48 -12.74
C ARG A 139 -10.29 7.79 -12.97
N GLU A 140 -9.42 8.17 -12.04
CA GLU A 140 -8.59 9.39 -12.13
C GLU A 140 -7.61 9.29 -13.28
N TYR A 141 -6.97 8.13 -13.48
CA TYR A 141 -6.10 7.86 -14.61
C TYR A 141 -6.81 8.06 -15.97
N ARG A 142 -8.05 7.57 -16.10
CA ARG A 142 -8.85 7.73 -17.33
C ARG A 142 -9.35 9.16 -17.56
N LYS A 143 -9.50 9.94 -16.49
CA LYS A 143 -10.06 11.29 -16.49
C LYS A 143 -9.17 12.18 -15.60
N PRO A 144 -7.94 12.50 -16.06
CA PRO A 144 -7.06 13.33 -15.28
C PRO A 144 -7.74 14.67 -14.99
N PRO A 145 -7.62 15.22 -13.78
CA PRO A 145 -8.17 16.53 -13.46
C PRO A 145 -7.62 17.55 -14.46
N ARG A 146 -8.53 18.32 -15.08
CA ARG A 146 -8.12 19.36 -16.02
C ARG A 146 -7.26 20.36 -15.26
N SER A 147 -6.17 20.82 -15.87
CA SER A 147 -5.15 21.71 -15.26
C SER A 147 -5.64 23.10 -14.81
N GLY A 148 -6.96 23.31 -14.67
CA GLY A 148 -7.57 24.49 -14.07
C GLY A 148 -8.55 24.21 -12.92
N ASP A 149 -8.91 22.94 -12.66
CA ASP A 149 -9.86 22.60 -11.58
C ASP A 149 -9.20 22.62 -10.20
N THR A 150 -7.88 22.48 -10.13
CA THR A 150 -7.11 22.53 -8.87
C THR A 150 -6.39 23.87 -8.75
N PHE A 151 -7.12 24.98 -8.89
CA PHE A 151 -6.59 26.29 -8.52
C PHE A 151 -6.55 26.38 -6.99
N THR A 152 -5.44 25.96 -6.39
CA THR A 152 -5.10 26.39 -5.02
C THR A 152 -4.80 27.87 -5.08
N ALA A 153 -5.79 28.70 -4.77
CA ALA A 153 -5.57 30.13 -4.60
C ALA A 153 -4.66 30.33 -3.38
N ILE A 154 -3.36 30.44 -3.61
CA ILE A 154 -2.41 30.84 -2.57
C ILE A 154 -2.70 32.31 -2.27
N ARG A 155 -3.54 32.54 -1.26
CA ARG A 155 -3.84 33.90 -0.81
C ARG A 155 -2.73 34.30 0.15
N GLN A 156 -1.73 35.00 -0.38
CA GLN A 156 -0.73 35.65 0.47
C GLN A 156 -1.39 36.85 1.15
N ALA A 157 -1.46 36.83 2.47
CA ALA A 157 -1.85 37.98 3.26
C ALA A 157 -0.61 38.49 3.98
N ASN A 158 -0.26 39.76 3.74
CA ASN A 158 0.82 40.43 4.45
C ASN A 158 0.19 41.12 5.66
N ILE A 159 0.29 40.51 6.84
CA ILE A 159 -0.27 41.05 8.08
C ILE A 159 0.91 41.56 8.92
N ALA A 160 0.97 42.89 9.12
CA ALA A 160 1.95 43.55 9.98
C ALA A 160 3.44 43.27 9.63
N GLY A 161 3.78 43.16 8.35
CA GLY A 161 5.17 42.93 7.91
C GLY A 161 5.63 41.47 8.03
N GLN A 162 4.76 40.56 8.49
CA GLN A 162 4.94 39.13 8.35
C GLN A 162 4.13 38.61 7.16
N GLN A 163 4.83 38.01 6.20
CA GLN A 163 4.23 37.29 5.11
C GLN A 163 3.66 35.97 5.65
N VAL A 164 2.34 35.91 5.84
CA VAL A 164 1.65 34.67 6.21
C VAL A 164 1.11 34.05 4.94
N VAL A 165 1.72 32.94 4.53
CA VAL A 165 1.20 32.11 3.44
C VAL A 165 0.10 31.23 4.03
N GLN A 166 -1.14 31.69 3.93
CA GLN A 166 -2.29 30.85 4.25
C GLN A 166 -2.61 30.00 3.03
N ASN A 167 -2.28 28.72 3.11
CA ASN A 167 -2.79 27.72 2.16
C ASN A 167 -4.28 27.53 2.46
N GLY A 168 -5.10 28.42 1.91
CA GLY A 168 -6.55 28.26 1.90
C GLY A 168 -6.88 27.07 1.01
N GLU A 169 -7.07 25.90 1.61
CA GLU A 169 -7.76 24.81 0.93
C GLU A 169 -9.18 25.30 0.65
N ILE A 170 -9.40 25.81 -0.57
CA ILE A 170 -10.75 26.10 -1.05
C ILE A 170 -11.48 24.76 -1.05
N SER A 171 -12.28 24.57 -0.01
CA SER A 171 -13.11 23.40 0.23
C SER A 171 -14.07 23.22 -0.94
N GLY A 172 -13.64 22.45 -1.94
CA GLY A 172 -14.41 22.16 -3.15
C GLY A 172 -13.79 21.01 -3.94
N SER A 173 -12.46 20.91 -3.94
CA SER A 173 -11.74 19.76 -4.48
C SER A 173 -11.49 18.72 -3.38
N ARG A 174 -12.49 17.87 -3.10
CA ARG A 174 -12.28 16.60 -2.36
C ARG A 174 -11.49 15.60 -3.22
N ASN A 175 -10.33 15.99 -3.71
CA ASN A 175 -9.31 15.02 -4.10
C ASN A 175 -8.51 14.71 -2.83
N ALA A 176 -9.13 13.91 -1.97
CA ALA A 176 -8.45 13.27 -0.86
C ALA A 176 -7.34 12.41 -1.47
N THR A 177 -6.12 12.94 -1.52
CA THR A 177 -4.90 12.17 -1.71
C THR A 177 -5.00 10.96 -0.79
N ASN A 178 -5.02 9.76 -1.38
CA ASN A 178 -5.38 8.52 -0.69
C ASN A 178 -4.35 8.07 0.37
N GLU A 179 -3.36 8.92 0.66
CA GLU A 179 -2.24 8.75 1.57
C GLU A 179 -2.58 9.14 3.03
N GLN A 180 -3.71 9.81 3.29
CA GLN A 180 -4.21 9.91 4.66
C GLN A 180 -4.78 8.55 5.06
N GLY A 181 -3.86 7.62 5.36
CA GLY A 181 -4.15 6.41 6.09
C GLY A 181 -5.03 6.78 7.27
N SER A 182 -6.08 5.98 7.50
CA SER A 182 -6.98 6.11 8.64
C SER A 182 -6.16 6.48 9.85
N LYS A 183 -6.20 7.76 10.27
CA LYS A 183 -5.67 8.13 11.57
C LYS A 183 -6.35 7.14 12.54
N PRO A 184 -5.60 6.43 13.39
CA PRO A 184 -6.25 5.65 14.44
C PRO A 184 -7.23 6.62 15.10
N PRO A 185 -8.51 6.22 15.30
CA PRO A 185 -9.50 7.13 15.85
C PRO A 185 -8.86 7.77 17.07
N GLU A 186 -8.75 9.11 17.05
CA GLU A 186 -8.43 9.85 18.26
C GLU A 186 -9.32 9.26 19.33
N ALA A 187 -8.68 8.78 20.42
CA ALA A 187 -9.37 8.12 21.51
C ALA A 187 -10.66 8.89 21.77
N PRO A 188 -11.84 8.25 21.71
CA PRO A 188 -13.11 8.94 21.81
C PRO A 188 -13.01 9.87 23.01
N GLN A 189 -13.25 11.18 22.77
CA GLN A 189 -13.42 12.14 23.86
C GLN A 189 -14.32 11.44 24.87
N ALA A 190 -13.79 11.26 26.08
CA ALA A 190 -14.47 10.51 27.12
C ALA A 190 -15.90 11.02 27.19
N LEU A 191 -16.85 10.18 26.79
CA LEU A 191 -18.26 10.47 26.96
C LEU A 191 -18.44 10.80 28.44
N PRO A 192 -19.19 11.87 28.79
CA PRO A 192 -19.51 12.15 30.18
C PRO A 192 -20.08 10.87 30.78
N ALA A 193 -19.57 10.49 31.96
CA ALA A 193 -19.96 9.25 32.61
C ALA A 193 -21.48 9.19 32.71
N ASP A 194 -22.10 8.28 31.96
CA ASP A 194 -23.52 7.99 32.07
C ASP A 194 -23.71 7.18 33.37
N PRO A 195 -24.37 7.73 34.40
CA PRO A 195 -24.57 7.01 35.66
C PRO A 195 -25.64 5.90 35.54
N GLY A 196 -26.25 5.69 34.36
CA GLY A 196 -27.41 4.81 34.17
C GLY A 196 -27.18 3.51 33.39
N GLY A 197 -25.94 3.13 33.07
CA GLY A 197 -25.65 1.99 32.18
C GLY A 197 -25.53 0.62 32.87
N VAL A 198 -26.40 -0.31 32.50
CA VAL A 198 -26.61 -1.66 33.04
C VAL A 198 -25.33 -2.54 33.12
N ASP A 199 -25.03 -3.00 34.33
CA ASP A 199 -23.83 -3.74 34.78
C ASP A 199 -23.78 -5.24 34.36
N VAL A 200 -24.31 -5.59 33.18
CA VAL A 200 -24.58 -7.01 32.83
C VAL A 200 -23.43 -7.67 32.06
N LEU A 201 -22.52 -6.90 31.44
CA LEU A 201 -21.43 -7.46 30.62
C LEU A 201 -20.02 -7.37 31.24
N ALA A 202 -19.86 -6.71 32.39
CA ALA A 202 -18.56 -6.60 33.06
C ALA A 202 -18.05 -7.95 33.62
N ARG A 203 -18.92 -8.94 33.84
CA ARG A 203 -18.53 -10.24 34.44
C ARG A 203 -17.95 -11.29 33.48
N LEU A 204 -18.00 -11.06 32.17
CA LEU A 204 -17.47 -12.01 31.18
C LEU A 204 -16.11 -11.63 30.60
N SER A 205 -15.63 -10.41 30.89
CA SER A 205 -14.30 -9.98 30.48
C SER A 205 -13.29 -10.38 31.54
N ARG A 206 -12.63 -11.54 31.38
CA ARG A 206 -11.40 -11.81 32.14
C ARG A 206 -10.43 -10.66 31.87
N PRO A 207 -9.78 -10.08 32.89
CA PRO A 207 -8.75 -9.07 32.68
C PRO A 207 -7.68 -9.70 31.80
N ARG A 208 -7.56 -9.22 30.56
CA ARG A 208 -6.41 -9.53 29.72
C ARG A 208 -5.21 -8.89 30.38
N GLU A 209 -4.35 -9.74 30.92
CA GLU A 209 -3.03 -9.36 31.41
C GLU A 209 -2.32 -8.63 30.27
N ALA A 210 -1.95 -7.36 30.51
CA ALA A 210 -1.27 -6.56 29.50
C ALA A 210 0.02 -7.29 29.12
N VAL A 211 0.24 -7.53 27.82
CA VAL A 211 1.42 -8.25 27.28
C VAL A 211 2.75 -7.61 27.72
N GLY A 212 2.72 -6.34 28.16
CA GLY A 212 3.84 -5.66 28.80
C GLY A 212 4.23 -6.18 30.19
N GLY A 213 3.50 -7.10 30.79
CA GLY A 213 3.87 -7.75 32.06
C GLY A 213 4.82 -8.95 31.88
N VAL A 214 4.71 -9.68 30.77
CA VAL A 214 5.43 -10.96 30.58
C VAL A 214 6.73 -10.79 29.78
N HIS A 215 6.82 -9.75 28.93
CA HIS A 215 7.98 -9.54 28.04
C HIS A 215 8.72 -8.22 28.26
N ARG A 216 8.51 -7.54 29.39
CA ARG A 216 9.28 -6.34 29.71
C ARG A 216 10.64 -6.76 30.27
N ALA A 217 11.70 -6.49 29.52
CA ALA A 217 13.07 -6.58 30.03
C ALA A 217 13.19 -5.68 31.27
N GLU A 218 13.75 -6.20 32.37
CA GLU A 218 13.91 -5.48 33.64
C GLU A 218 14.71 -4.17 33.47
N ASP A 219 15.54 -4.07 32.42
CA ASP A 219 16.43 -2.94 32.15
C ASP A 219 15.88 -1.86 31.21
N ALA A 220 14.59 -1.89 30.85
CA ALA A 220 14.00 -0.90 29.95
C ALA A 220 13.73 0.49 30.59
N ARG A 221 14.48 0.87 31.63
CA ARG A 221 14.53 2.25 32.13
C ARG A 221 15.67 2.98 31.40
N GLY A 222 15.39 3.43 30.19
CA GLY A 222 16.27 4.33 29.44
C GLY A 222 16.42 5.68 30.14
N GLN A 223 17.25 5.75 31.18
CA GLN A 223 17.90 6.98 31.59
C GLN A 223 19.22 7.05 30.83
N GLY A 224 19.16 7.54 29.59
CA GLY A 224 20.37 7.97 28.90
C GLY A 224 20.99 9.16 29.64
N PRO A 225 22.33 9.32 29.60
CA PRO A 225 23.01 10.48 30.19
C PRO A 225 22.47 11.76 29.57
N LYS A 226 22.03 12.70 30.41
CA LYS A 226 21.64 14.04 29.97
C LYS A 226 22.86 14.72 29.35
N PRO A 227 22.79 15.22 28.10
CA PRO A 227 23.87 16.02 27.53
C PRO A 227 23.97 17.34 28.30
N ASP A 228 25.19 17.70 28.70
CA ASP A 228 25.48 18.98 29.35
C ASP A 228 25.11 20.16 28.44
N GLU A 229 24.38 21.12 29.03
CA GLU A 229 23.99 22.36 28.37
C GLU A 229 25.23 23.16 27.97
N ARG A 230 25.33 23.52 26.69
CA ARG A 230 26.36 24.45 26.19
C ARG A 230 26.14 25.84 26.80
N PRO A 231 27.17 26.48 27.38
CA PRO A 231 27.06 27.86 27.81
C PRO A 231 26.92 28.81 26.62
N PRO A 232 26.22 29.95 26.80
CA PRO A 232 25.94 30.89 25.74
C PRO A 232 27.21 31.62 25.26
N PRO A 233 27.27 32.00 23.96
CA PRO A 233 28.37 32.78 23.41
C PRO A 233 28.36 34.21 23.97
N ARG A 234 29.58 34.75 24.18
CA ARG A 234 29.84 36.15 24.55
C ARG A 234 29.78 37.07 23.34
#